data_AF-A0A1Q6LBV4-F1
#
_entry.id   AF-A0A1Q6LBV4-F1
#
_cell.length_a   1.000
_cell.length_b   1.000
_cell.length_c   1.000
_cell.angle_alpha   90.00
_cell.angle_beta   90.00
_cell.angle_gamma   90.00
#
_symmetry.space_group_name_H-M   'P 1'
#
loop_
_entity.id
_entity.type
_entity.pdbx_description
1 polymer ?
#
loop_
_entity_poly.entity_id
_entity_poly.type
_entity_poly.pdbx_seq_one_letter_code
_entity_poly.pdbx_strand_id
1 'polypeptide(L)' 'MKEIDYYKNNEILENSYYQIPQELFINKLYKEKLNSDSKILYAFLLNRLSLSQKNHWFDELNRVYLIFTREEVQDKLCLS' A
#
# COMPACT_ATOMS: atom_id res chain seq x y z
N MET A 1 -39.51 4.52 -7.68
CA MET A 1 -38.12 4.90 -7.97
C MET A 1 -37.34 4.54 -6.71
N LYS A 2 -36.40 3.57 -6.75
CA LYS A 2 -35.59 3.27 -5.55
C LYS A 2 -34.70 4.48 -5.29
N GLU A 3 -34.77 5.05 -4.09
CA GLU A 3 -33.77 6.02 -3.63
C GLU A 3 -32.39 5.38 -3.75
N ILE A 4 -31.45 6.12 -4.32
CA ILE A 4 -30.05 5.72 -4.37
C ILE A 4 -29.50 6.01 -2.98
N ASP A 5 -29.27 4.96 -2.18
CA ASP A 5 -28.53 5.09 -0.93
C ASP A 5 -27.07 5.42 -1.27
N TYR A 6 -26.66 6.67 -1.00
CA TYR A 6 -25.29 7.10 -1.15
C TYR A 6 -24.46 6.62 0.05
N TYR A 7 -23.24 6.18 -0.23
CA TYR A 7 -22.29 5.84 0.82
C TYR A 7 -21.97 7.06 1.69
N LYS A 8 -22.03 6.86 3.00
CA LYS A 8 -21.57 7.85 3.96
C LYS A 8 -20.04 7.88 3.97
N ASN A 9 -19.46 9.03 4.30
CA ASN A 9 -18.00 9.21 4.27
C ASN A 9 -17.25 8.21 5.18
N ASN A 10 -17.86 7.76 6.27
CA ASN A 10 -17.30 6.74 7.15
C ASN A 10 -17.30 5.32 6.53
N GLU A 11 -18.25 4.99 5.67
CA GLU A 11 -18.31 3.69 4.97
C GLU A 11 -17.19 3.54 3.93
N ILE A 12 -16.63 4.65 3.44
CA ILE A 12 -15.46 4.65 2.54
C ILE A 12 -14.21 4.17 3.29
N LEU A 13 -14.05 4.57 4.55
CA LEU A 13 -12.92 4.16 5.40
C LEU A 13 -13.01 2.69 5.79
N GLU A 14 -14.21 2.17 6.01
CA GLU A 14 -14.46 0.74 6.30
C GLU A 14 -14.03 -0.18 5.14
N ASN A 15 -13.96 0.37 3.92
CA ASN A 15 -13.57 -0.35 2.71
C ASN A 15 -12.10 -0.10 2.28
N SER A 16 -11.27 0.49 3.14
CA SER A 16 -9.86 0.74 2.85
C SER A 16 -8.98 -0.39 3.38
N TYR A 17 -8.28 -1.10 2.48
CA TYR A 17 -7.43 -2.24 2.82
C TYR A 17 -6.03 -2.11 2.23
N TYR A 18 -5.03 -2.65 2.93
CA TYR A 18 -3.72 -2.90 2.33
C TYR A 18 -3.73 -4.24 1.59
N GLN A 19 -3.41 -4.20 0.30
CA GLN A 19 -3.31 -5.40 -0.52
C GLN A 19 -1.91 -5.99 -0.38
N ILE A 20 -1.82 -7.18 0.21
CA ILE A 20 -0.58 -7.95 0.28
C ILE A 20 -0.58 -8.98 -0.86
N PRO A 21 0.40 -8.97 -1.78
CA PRO A 21 0.44 -9.96 -2.84
C PRO A 21 0.59 -11.38 -2.29
N GLN A 22 -0.30 -12.27 -2.72
CA GLN A 22 -0.29 -13.68 -2.32
C GLN A 22 1.03 -14.38 -2.67
N GLU A 23 1.74 -13.91 -3.69
CA GLU A 23 3.02 -14.48 -4.08
C GLU A 23 4.12 -14.38 -3.01
N LEU A 24 4.01 -13.42 -2.08
CA LEU A 24 4.91 -13.35 -0.93
C LEU A 24 4.76 -14.55 0.03
N PHE A 25 3.69 -15.33 -0.11
CA PHE A 25 3.39 -16.51 0.70
C PHE A 25 3.55 -17.83 -0.05
N ILE A 26 3.67 -17.79 -1.38
CA ILE A 26 3.69 -18.98 -2.24
C ILE A 26 5.10 -19.19 -2.83
N ASN A 27 5.68 -18.16 -3.44
CA ASN A 27 6.96 -18.28 -4.12
C ASN A 27 8.11 -18.51 -3.12
N LYS A 28 8.89 -19.58 -3.34
CA LYS A 28 10.05 -19.94 -2.50
C LYS A 28 11.10 -18.82 -2.40
N LEU A 29 11.20 -17.96 -3.41
CA LEU A 29 12.11 -16.81 -3.38
C LEU A 29 11.81 -15.84 -2.24
N TYR A 30 10.54 -15.71 -1.85
CA TYR A 30 10.08 -14.72 -0.88
C TYR A 30 9.55 -15.37 0.42
N LYS A 31 8.85 -16.50 0.28
CA LYS A 31 8.11 -17.14 1.37
C LYS A 31 8.97 -17.38 2.61
N GLU A 32 10.16 -17.93 2.41
CA GLU A 32 11.10 -18.34 3.47
C GLU A 32 12.03 -17.20 3.91
N LYS A 33 12.30 -16.23 3.02
CA LYS A 33 13.25 -15.14 3.27
C LYS A 33 12.61 -13.91 3.91
N LEU A 34 11.32 -13.70 3.69
CA LEU A 34 10.58 -12.56 4.23
C LEU A 34 9.75 -13.01 5.43
N ASN A 35 9.97 -12.35 6.57
CA ASN A 35 9.06 -12.45 7.71
C ASN A 35 7.75 -11.70 7.43
N SER A 36 6.76 -11.88 8.30
CA SER A 36 5.45 -11.24 8.16
C SER A 36 5.55 -9.71 8.08
N ASP A 37 6.39 -9.09 8.92
CA ASP A 37 6.55 -7.63 8.97
C ASP A 37 7.10 -7.08 7.65
N SER A 38 8.05 -7.79 7.02
CA SER A 38 8.60 -7.42 5.71
C SER A 38 7.54 -7.48 4.62
N LYS A 39 6.62 -8.47 4.69
CA LYS A 39 5.50 -8.59 3.72
C LYS A 39 4.48 -7.48 3.92
N ILE A 40 4.19 -7.12 5.17
CA ILE A 40 3.31 -6.00 5.51
C ILE A 40 3.92 -4.67 5.06
N LEU A 41 5.21 -4.45 5.33
CA LEU A 41 5.95 -3.28 4.86
C LEU A 41 5.89 -3.16 3.33
N TYR A 42 6.08 -4.27 2.60
CA TYR A 42 5.97 -4.26 1.15
C TYR A 42 4.56 -3.83 0.67
N ALA A 43 3.50 -4.36 1.27
CA ALA A 43 2.13 -3.96 0.93
C ALA A 43 1.86 -2.48 1.23
N PHE A 44 2.45 -1.96 2.30
CA PHE A 44 2.38 -0.56 2.66
C PHE A 44 3.06 0.33 1.60
N LEU A 45 4.28 -0.03 1.21
CA LEU A 45 5.04 0.66 0.16
C LEU A 45 4.31 0.63 -1.18
N LEU A 46 3.68 -0.50 -1.52
CA LEU A 46 2.88 -0.64 -2.73
C LEU A 46 1.66 0.29 -2.74
N ASN A 47 0.95 0.40 -1.61
CA ASN A 47 -0.15 1.35 -1.46
C ASN A 47 0.33 2.80 -1.64
N ARG A 48 1.49 3.15 -1.07
CA ARG A 48 2.08 4.48 -1.22
C ARG A 48 2.60 4.76 -2.64
N LEU A 49 3.05 3.73 -3.36
CA LEU A 49 3.42 3.85 -4.76
C LEU A 49 2.20 4.23 -5.63
N SER A 50 1.03 3.63 -5.36
CA SER A 50 -0.22 4.01 -6.04
C SER A 50 -0.59 5.47 -5.80
N LEU A 51 -0.29 6.03 -4.62
CA LEU A 51 -0.46 7.46 -4.37
C LEU A 51 0.55 8.32 -5.15
N SER A 52 1.81 7.86 -5.24
CA SER A 52 2.85 8.53 -6.02
C SER A 52 2.46 8.61 -7.50
N GLN A 53 1.86 7.55 -8.03
CA GLN A 53 1.30 7.52 -9.38
C GLN A 53 0.17 8.54 -9.56
N LYS A 54 -0.77 8.64 -8.59
CA LYS A 54 -1.85 9.65 -8.61
C LYS A 54 -1.32 11.08 -8.55
N ASN A 55 -0.19 11.29 -7.89
CA ASN A 55 0.48 12.59 -7.80
C ASN A 55 1.43 12.89 -8.96
N HIS A 56 1.48 12.03 -9.99
CA HIS A 56 2.35 12.15 -11.14
C HIS A 56 3.85 12.21 -10.80
N TRP A 57 4.30 11.47 -9.78
CA TRP A 57 5.71 11.35 -9.44
C TRP A 57 6.38 10.30 -10.33
N PHE A 58 6.83 10.74 -11.51
CA PHE A 58 7.51 9.94 -12.51
C PHE A 58 8.91 10.48 -12.81
N ASP A 59 9.86 9.58 -13.03
CA ASP A 59 11.17 9.97 -13.53
C ASP A 59 11.16 10.25 -15.04
N GLU A 60 12.32 10.60 -15.60
CA GLU A 60 12.52 10.89 -17.03
C GLU A 60 12.14 9.73 -17.97
N LEU A 61 12.05 8.50 -17.44
CA LEU A 61 11.69 7.29 -18.17
C LEU A 61 10.25 6.84 -17.88
N ASN A 62 9.42 7.72 -17.29
CA ASN A 62 8.03 7.46 -16.94
C ASN A 62 7.84 6.31 -15.94
N ARG A 63 8.82 6.11 -15.05
CA ARG A 63 8.72 5.13 -13.95
C ARG A 63 8.26 5.82 -12.69
N VAL A 64 7.25 5.25 -12.01
CA VAL A 64 6.78 5.76 -10.71
C VAL A 64 7.89 5.57 -9.69
N TYR A 65 8.27 6.64 -9.01
CA TYR A 65 9.15 6.57 -7.86
C TYR A 65 8.40 6.91 -6.58
N LEU A 66 8.97 6.48 -5.46
CA LEU A 66 8.38 6.64 -4.15
C LEU A 66 9.08 7.79 -3.41
N ILE A 67 8.36 8.85 -3.07
CA ILE A 67 8.82 9.81 -2.06
C ILE A 67 8.22 9.38 -0.72
N PHE A 68 9.01 8.66 0.05
CA PHE A 68 8.63 8.18 1.37
C PHE A 68 9.86 8.03 2.25
N THR A 69 9.94 8.85 3.29
CA THR A 69 11.08 8.89 4.20
C THR A 69 11.03 7.74 5.19
N ARG A 70 12.18 7.41 5.79
CA ARG A 70 12.26 6.36 6.82
C ARG A 70 11.43 6.73 8.06
N GLU A 71 11.39 8.01 8.41
CA GLU A 71 10.62 8.55 9.53
C GLU A 71 9.12 8.35 9.29
N GLU A 72 8.62 8.64 8.09
CA GLU A 72 7.22 8.39 7.74
C GLU A 72 6.86 6.89 7.77
N VAL A 73 7.77 5.99 7.34
CA VAL A 73 7.56 4.54 7.45
C VAL A 73 7.44 4.12 8.91
N GLN A 74 8.35 4.63 9.75
CA GLN A 74 8.45 4.29 11.15
C GLN A 74 7.18 4.72 11.91
N ASP A 75 6.72 5.95 11.69
CA ASP A 75 5.48 6.47 12.29
C ASP A 75 4.25 5.68 11.81
N LYS A 76 4.14 5.42 10.51
CA LYS A 76 3.01 4.68 9.92
C LYS A 76 2.88 3.23 10.40
N LEU A 77 4.00 2.56 10.64
CA LEU A 77 4.03 1.15 11.06
C LEU A 77 4.27 1.00 12.56
N CYS A 78 4.29 2.10 13.32
CA CYS A 78 4.59 2.12 14.75
C CYS A 78 5.87 1.36 15.10
N LEU A 79 6.91 1.50 14.28
CA LEU A 79 8.19 0.84 14.49
C LEU A 79 9.00 1.63 15.51
N SER A 80 9.64 0.94 16.45
CA SER A 80 10.48 1.52 17.51
C SER A 80 11.86 1.93 17.00
#